data_AF-A0A7X7PM64-F1
#
_entry.id   AF-A0A7X7PM64-F1
#
_cell.length_a   1.000
_cell.length_b   1.000
_cell.length_c   1.000
_cell.angle_alpha   90.00
_cell.angle_beta   90.00
_cell.angle_gamma   90.00
#
_symmetry.space_group_name_H-M   'P 1'
#
loop_
_entity.id
_entity.type
_entity.pdbx_description
1 polymer ?
#
loop_
_entity_poly.entity_id
_entity_poly.type
_entity_poly.pdbx_seq_one_letter_code
_entity_poly.pdbx_strand_id
1 'polypeptide(L)'
;AELARIAARDATASRALNEVRIDWSAPATWGPALAAAEHLRHETAAIRRRLIALRPPSNFAVAHRALLDVYAISLDLVTELLDGMRAARPSHEIYLRVRSLAEQQFLANATFRRALQSAATRSGAPIPPGIWRAYPTAEPEG
;
A
#
# COMPACT_ATOMS: atom_id res chain seq x y z
N ALA A 1 -10.33 12.09 -10.44
CA ALA A 1 -11.39 11.12 -10.08
C ALA A 1 -10.83 9.71 -9.84
N GLU A 2 -10.15 9.08 -10.80
CA GLU A 2 -9.70 7.68 -10.67
C GLU A 2 -8.73 7.44 -9.50
N LEU A 3 -7.73 8.31 -9.31
CA LEU A 3 -6.79 8.21 -8.18
C LEU A 3 -7.49 8.20 -6.81
N ALA A 4 -8.57 8.98 -6.66
CA ALA A 4 -9.35 9.01 -5.42
C ALA A 4 -10.14 7.72 -5.20
N ARG A 5 -10.67 7.10 -6.27
CA ARG A 5 -11.34 5.79 -6.18
C ARG A 5 -10.36 4.70 -5.77
N ILE A 6 -9.16 4.72 -6.34
CA ILE A 6 -8.09 3.78 -6.01
C ILE A 6 -7.72 3.91 -4.52
N ALA A 7 -7.46 5.13 -4.06
CA ALA A 7 -7.15 5.41 -2.66
C ALA A 7 -8.26 4.97 -1.70
N ALA A 8 -9.53 5.23 -2.05
CA ALA A 8 -10.66 4.81 -1.22
C ALA A 8 -10.79 3.28 -1.14
N ARG A 9 -10.65 2.59 -2.29
CA ARG A 9 -10.70 1.13 -2.37
C ARG A 9 -9.62 0.47 -1.51
N ASP A 10 -8.39 0.98 -1.62
CA ASP A 10 -7.24 0.51 -0.84
C ASP A 10 -7.42 0.75 0.66
N ALA A 11 -7.93 1.92 1.05
CA ALA A 11 -8.22 2.24 2.44
C ALA A 11 -9.29 1.31 3.05
N THR A 12 -10.33 0.96 2.28
CA THR A 12 -11.35 0.00 2.72
C THR A 12 -10.75 -1.39 2.94
N ALA A 13 -9.93 -1.87 2.00
CA ALA A 13 -9.28 -3.18 2.12
C ALA A 13 -8.29 -3.22 3.30
N SER A 14 -7.49 -2.16 3.47
CA SER A 14 -6.50 -2.05 4.53
C SER A 14 -7.12 -1.99 5.93
N ARG A 15 -8.29 -1.32 6.06
CA ARG A 15 -9.02 -1.22 7.33
C ARG A 15 -9.38 -2.60 7.89
N ALA A 16 -9.83 -3.51 7.02
CA ALA A 16 -10.21 -4.86 7.43
C ALA A 16 -9.07 -5.64 8.10
N LEU A 17 -7.81 -5.39 7.71
CA LEU A 17 -6.64 -6.00 8.35
C LEU A 17 -6.23 -5.24 9.62
N ASN A 18 -6.19 -3.91 9.56
CA ASN A 18 -5.74 -3.07 10.68
C ASN A 18 -6.63 -3.16 11.93
N GLU A 19 -7.91 -3.51 11.75
CA GLU A 19 -8.86 -3.69 12.87
C GLU A 19 -8.77 -5.07 13.52
N VAL A 20 -8.03 -6.02 12.93
CA VAL A 20 -7.88 -7.38 13.49
C VAL A 20 -6.74 -7.43 14.50
N ARG A 21 -7.06 -7.84 15.74
CA ARG A 21 -6.04 -8.14 16.75
C ARG A 21 -5.36 -9.48 16.41
N ILE A 22 -4.04 -9.46 16.25
CA ILE A 22 -3.25 -10.68 16.01
C ILE A 22 -2.53 -11.07 17.31
N ASP A 23 -2.86 -12.25 17.85
CA ASP A 23 -2.07 -12.85 18.92
C ASP A 23 -0.92 -13.65 18.31
N TRP A 24 0.24 -13.01 18.21
CA TRP A 24 1.45 -13.59 17.62
C TRP A 24 1.99 -14.83 18.34
N SER A 25 1.51 -15.14 19.54
CA SER A 25 1.91 -16.34 20.29
C SER A 25 0.98 -17.54 20.04
N ALA A 26 -0.18 -17.32 19.41
CA ALA A 26 -1.20 -18.34 19.19
C ALA A 26 -1.59 -18.46 17.71
N PRO A 27 -0.78 -19.11 16.86
CA PRO A 27 -1.03 -19.25 15.43
C PRO A 27 -2.40 -19.84 15.06
N ALA A 28 -2.96 -20.70 15.91
CA ALA A 28 -4.31 -21.25 15.73
C ALA A 28 -5.42 -20.18 15.68
N THR A 29 -5.17 -18.97 16.20
CA THR A 29 -6.14 -17.86 16.23
C THR A 29 -6.04 -16.93 15.02
N TRP A 30 -5.07 -17.16 14.12
CA TRP A 30 -4.74 -16.24 13.02
C TRP A 30 -5.74 -16.25 11.85
N GLY A 31 -6.75 -17.13 11.86
CA GLY A 31 -7.73 -17.27 10.77
C GLY A 31 -8.33 -15.95 10.26
N PRO A 32 -8.89 -15.07 11.11
CA PRO A 32 -9.42 -13.78 10.68
C PRO A 32 -8.37 -12.86 10.05
N ALA A 33 -7.15 -12.82 10.60
CA ALA A 33 -6.06 -12.00 10.08
C ALA A 33 -5.57 -12.52 8.72
N LEU A 34 -5.49 -13.84 8.55
CA LEU A 34 -5.19 -14.47 7.26
C LEU A 34 -6.23 -14.11 6.20
N ALA A 35 -7.52 -14.17 6.55
CA ALA A 35 -8.61 -13.81 5.62
C ALA A 35 -8.55 -12.32 5.25
N ALA A 36 -8.31 -11.43 6.21
CA ALA A 36 -8.18 -10.00 5.96
C ALA A 36 -6.96 -9.65 5.11
N ALA A 37 -5.80 -10.27 5.38
CA ALA A 37 -4.60 -10.07 4.59
C ALA A 37 -4.74 -10.65 3.17
N GLU A 38 -5.44 -11.77 2.99
CA GLU A 38 -5.74 -12.35 1.68
C GLU A 38 -6.66 -11.44 0.86
N HIS A 39 -7.68 -10.86 1.51
CA HIS A 39 -8.54 -9.86 0.90
C HIS A 39 -7.73 -8.63 0.46
N LEU A 40 -6.89 -8.08 1.35
CA LEU A 40 -6.03 -6.95 1.03
C LEU A 40 -5.12 -7.28 -0.17
N ARG A 41 -4.45 -8.45 -0.16
CA ARG A 41 -3.61 -8.91 -1.29
C ARG A 41 -4.39 -8.95 -2.61
N HIS A 42 -5.61 -9.48 -2.59
CA HIS A 42 -6.47 -9.53 -3.77
C HIS A 42 -6.80 -8.12 -4.30
N GLU A 43 -7.18 -7.21 -3.40
CA GLU A 43 -7.53 -5.84 -3.73
C GLU A 43 -6.32 -5.04 -4.25
N THR A 44 -5.17 -5.13 -3.58
CA THR A 44 -3.90 -4.53 -4.03
C THR A 44 -3.53 -5.02 -5.43
N ALA A 45 -3.63 -6.33 -5.69
CA ALA A 45 -3.35 -6.89 -7.02
C ALA A 45 -4.34 -6.41 -8.08
N ALA A 46 -5.63 -6.30 -7.74
CA ALA A 46 -6.66 -5.79 -8.64
C ALA A 46 -6.45 -4.30 -8.98
N ILE A 47 -6.10 -3.50 -7.98
CA ILE A 47 -5.74 -2.08 -8.14
C ILE A 47 -4.53 -1.95 -9.06
N ARG A 48 -3.46 -2.72 -8.83
CA ARG A 48 -2.26 -2.69 -9.67
C ARG A 48 -2.56 -3.05 -11.12
N ARG A 49 -3.35 -4.11 -11.36
CA ARG A 49 -3.80 -4.48 -12.72
C ARG A 49 -4.58 -3.34 -13.38
N ARG A 50 -5.48 -2.70 -12.62
CA ARG A 50 -6.24 -1.53 -13.10
C ARG A 50 -5.31 -0.38 -13.47
N LEU A 51 -4.32 -0.06 -12.62
CA LEU A 51 -3.35 0.99 -12.88
C LEU A 51 -2.56 0.75 -14.17
N ILE A 52 -2.11 -0.49 -14.42
CA ILE A 52 -1.39 -0.86 -15.65
C ILE A 52 -2.23 -0.59 -16.90
N ALA A 53 -3.55 -0.82 -16.82
CA ALA A 53 -4.46 -0.60 -17.94
C ALA A 53 -4.81 0.90 -18.16
N LEU A 54 -4.51 1.77 -17.21
CA LEU A 54 -4.79 3.20 -17.34
C LEU A 54 -3.71 3.88 -18.17
N ARG A 55 -4.14 4.84 -19.00
CA ARG A 55 -3.25 5.79 -19.68
C ARG A 55 -3.36 7.15 -18.99
N PRO A 56 -2.39 7.54 -18.15
CA PRO A 56 -2.39 8.87 -17.55
C PRO A 56 -2.11 9.92 -18.63
N PRO A 57 -2.54 11.18 -18.42
CA PRO A 57 -2.01 12.30 -19.18
C PRO A 57 -0.47 12.36 -19.09
N SER A 58 0.20 12.81 -20.15
CA SER A 58 1.67 12.72 -20.28
C SER A 58 2.44 13.39 -19.14
N ASN A 59 1.96 14.55 -18.68
CA ASN A 59 2.44 15.28 -17.51
C ASN A 59 2.36 14.51 -16.18
N PHE A 60 1.52 13.47 -16.09
CA PHE A 60 1.36 12.60 -14.93
C PHE A 60 2.03 11.22 -15.09
N ALA A 61 2.72 10.94 -16.20
CA ALA A 61 3.31 9.63 -16.47
C ALA A 61 4.32 9.19 -15.38
N VAL A 62 5.15 10.11 -14.89
CA VAL A 62 6.11 9.82 -13.80
C VAL A 62 5.39 9.49 -12.49
N ALA A 63 4.34 10.23 -12.14
CA ALA A 63 3.54 9.96 -10.95
C ALA A 63 2.80 8.62 -11.06
N HIS A 64 2.28 8.29 -12.24
CA HIS A 64 1.64 7.01 -12.49
C HIS A 64 2.62 5.83 -12.37
N ARG A 65 3.85 5.98 -12.89
CA ARG A 65 4.88 4.96 -12.73
C ARG A 65 5.25 4.76 -11.26
N ALA A 66 5.49 5.85 -10.52
CA ALA A 66 5.78 5.77 -9.09
C ALA A 66 4.63 5.12 -8.30
N LEU A 67 3.37 5.35 -8.70
CA LEU A 67 2.22 4.69 -8.09
C LEU A 67 2.18 3.18 -8.37
N LEU A 68 2.59 2.74 -9.57
CA LEU A 68 2.74 1.32 -9.86
C LEU A 68 3.80 0.66 -8.95
N ASP A 69 4.87 1.38 -8.63
CA ASP A 69 5.92 0.90 -7.74
C ASP A 69 5.42 0.80 -6.29
N VAL A 70 4.63 1.80 -5.82
CA VAL A 70 3.93 1.72 -4.52
C VAL A 70 3.10 0.44 -4.41
N TYR A 71 2.27 0.15 -5.41
CA TYR A 71 1.41 -1.03 -5.39
C TYR A 71 2.16 -2.35 -5.64
N ALA A 72 3.36 -2.32 -6.22
CA ALA A 72 4.23 -3.49 -6.28
C ALA A 72 4.76 -3.83 -4.88
N ILE A 73 5.34 -2.85 -4.18
CA ILE A 73 5.89 -3.03 -2.83
C ILE A 73 4.78 -3.38 -1.83
N SER A 74 3.61 -2.75 -1.95
CA SER A 74 2.45 -3.07 -1.10
C SER A 74 2.00 -4.54 -1.27
N LEU A 75 2.09 -5.07 -2.50
CA LEU A 75 1.76 -6.46 -2.79
C LEU A 75 2.81 -7.42 -2.19
N ASP A 76 4.09 -7.06 -2.28
CA ASP A 76 5.17 -7.84 -1.66
C ASP A 76 5.03 -7.86 -0.13
N LEU A 77 4.71 -6.71 0.48
CA LEU A 77 4.48 -6.55 1.92
C LEU A 77 3.38 -7.49 2.43
N VAL A 78 2.19 -7.43 1.83
CA VAL A 78 1.06 -8.25 2.26
C VAL A 78 1.28 -9.74 1.96
N THR A 79 2.03 -10.06 0.89
CA THR A 79 2.39 -11.45 0.55
C THR A 79 3.34 -12.03 1.59
N GLU A 80 4.38 -11.28 2.00
CA GLU A 80 5.31 -11.76 3.03
C GLU A 80 4.63 -11.93 4.39
N LEU A 81 3.70 -11.04 4.75
CA LEU A 81 2.87 -11.20 5.96
C LEU A 81 2.07 -12.52 5.90
N LEU A 82 1.37 -12.77 4.79
CA LEU A 82 0.57 -13.97 4.60
C LEU A 82 1.42 -15.24 4.65
N ASP A 83 2.56 -15.25 3.96
CA ASP A 83 3.44 -16.40 3.91
C ASP A 83 4.06 -16.70 5.28
N GLY A 84 4.45 -15.66 6.01
CA GLY A 84 4.91 -15.76 7.40
C GLY A 84 3.84 -16.35 8.32
N MET A 85 2.60 -15.86 8.21
CA MET A 85 1.48 -16.34 9.01
C MET A 85 1.10 -17.78 8.68
N ARG A 86 1.03 -18.15 7.40
CA ARG A 86 0.71 -19.52 6.95
C ARG A 86 1.75 -20.55 7.36
N ALA A 87 3.03 -20.16 7.30
CA ALA A 87 4.13 -21.02 7.71
C ALA A 87 4.33 -21.04 9.24
N ALA A 88 3.50 -20.33 10.01
CA ALA A 88 3.63 -20.19 11.47
C ALA A 88 5.06 -19.77 11.89
N ARG A 89 5.69 -18.89 11.11
CA ARG A 89 7.05 -18.43 11.39
C ARG A 89 7.08 -17.66 12.72
N PRO A 90 8.24 -17.61 13.40
CA PRO A 90 8.40 -16.75 14.56
C PRO A 90 8.03 -15.31 14.22
N SER A 91 7.26 -14.66 15.09
CA SER A 91 6.75 -13.31 14.87
C SER A 91 7.87 -12.29 14.63
N HIS A 92 9.04 -12.49 15.23
CA HIS A 92 10.22 -11.64 15.00
C HIS A 92 10.72 -11.69 13.55
N GLU A 93 10.75 -12.86 12.92
CA GLU A 93 11.14 -12.99 11.51
C GLU A 93 10.13 -12.29 10.59
N ILE A 94 8.83 -12.49 10.84
CA ILE A 94 7.76 -11.83 10.10
C ILE A 94 7.91 -10.32 10.23
N TYR A 95 8.11 -9.83 11.46
CA TYR A 95 8.28 -8.41 11.75
C TYR A 95 9.47 -7.81 11.00
N LEU A 96 10.66 -8.43 11.04
CA LEU A 96 11.84 -7.87 10.37
C LEU A 96 11.63 -7.70 8.86
N ARG A 97 11.00 -8.68 8.21
CA ARG A 97 10.74 -8.62 6.77
C ARG A 97 9.64 -7.60 6.43
N VAL A 98 8.53 -7.63 7.16
CA VAL A 98 7.44 -6.67 6.97
C VAL A 98 7.92 -5.24 7.24
N ARG A 99 8.76 -5.02 8.26
CA ARG A 99 9.33 -3.70 8.56
C ARG A 99 10.16 -3.16 7.39
N SER A 100 11.06 -3.95 6.83
CA SER A 100 11.86 -3.53 5.68
C SER A 100 10.99 -3.18 4.46
N LEU A 101 9.93 -3.95 4.21
CA LEU A 101 8.98 -3.67 3.12
C LEU A 101 8.13 -2.43 3.41
N ALA A 102 7.76 -2.18 4.68
CA ALA A 102 7.05 -0.97 5.09
C ALA A 102 7.90 0.28 4.89
N GLU A 103 9.19 0.24 5.23
CA GLU A 103 10.15 1.32 4.95
C GLU A 103 10.25 1.60 3.45
N GLN A 104 10.35 0.57 2.62
CA GLN A 104 10.34 0.71 1.17
C GLN A 104 9.02 1.29 0.66
N GLN A 105 7.88 0.90 1.24
CA GLN A 105 6.57 1.44 0.89
C GLN A 105 6.49 2.95 1.20
N PHE A 106 7.01 3.39 2.35
CA PHE A 106 7.08 4.82 2.69
C PHE A 106 7.96 5.61 1.71
N LEU A 107 9.10 5.06 1.29
CA LEU A 107 9.98 5.66 0.29
C LEU A 107 9.30 5.74 -1.09
N ALA A 108 8.58 4.70 -1.49
CA ALA A 108 7.80 4.68 -2.72
C ALA A 108 6.66 5.72 -2.68
N ASN A 109 5.94 5.81 -1.56
CA ASN A 109 4.94 6.84 -1.33
C ASN A 109 5.53 8.25 -1.44
N ALA A 110 6.71 8.49 -0.85
CA ALA A 110 7.39 9.78 -0.94
C ALA A 110 7.75 10.14 -2.40
N THR A 111 8.21 9.16 -3.17
CA THR A 111 8.51 9.33 -4.60
C THR A 111 7.26 9.62 -5.41
N PHE A 112 6.19 8.86 -5.19
CA PHE A 112 4.88 9.11 -5.80
C PHE A 112 4.36 10.51 -5.49
N ARG A 113 4.37 10.93 -4.22
CA ARG A 113 3.88 12.24 -3.79
C ARG A 113 4.65 13.38 -4.43
N ARG A 114 5.99 13.31 -4.48
CA ARG A 114 6.84 14.31 -5.13
C ARG A 114 6.53 14.43 -6.62
N ALA A 115 6.38 13.29 -7.31
CA ALA A 115 6.03 13.27 -8.73
C ALA A 115 4.62 13.82 -8.98
N LEU A 116 3.65 13.45 -8.14
CA LEU A 116 2.27 13.93 -8.22
C LEU A 116 2.19 15.44 -7.98
N GLN A 117 2.83 15.96 -6.94
CA GLN A 117 2.89 17.39 -6.64
C GLN A 117 3.49 18.17 -7.82
N SER A 118 4.61 17.69 -8.36
CA SER A 118 5.28 18.32 -9.49
C SER A 118 4.37 18.36 -10.74
N ALA A 119 3.66 17.26 -11.02
CA ALA A 119 2.71 17.19 -12.13
C ALA A 119 1.52 18.13 -11.92
N ALA A 120 0.94 18.15 -10.72
CA ALA A 120 -0.17 19.02 -10.34
C ALA A 120 0.18 20.50 -10.49
N THR A 121 1.33 20.93 -9.95
CA THR A 121 1.81 22.31 -10.06
C THR A 121 1.97 22.74 -11.51
N ARG A 122 2.59 21.92 -12.36
CA ARG A 122 2.73 22.23 -13.81
C ARG A 122 1.40 22.31 -14.55
N SER A 123 0.36 21.64 -14.05
CA SER A 123 -0.93 21.51 -14.71
C SER A 123 -2.00 22.44 -14.16
N GLY A 124 -1.70 23.20 -13.11
CA GLY A 124 -2.69 23.98 -12.36
C GLY A 124 -3.79 23.11 -11.72
N ALA A 125 -3.55 21.81 -11.55
CA ALA A 125 -4.55 20.87 -11.07
C ALA A 125 -4.43 20.68 -9.56
N PRO A 126 -5.47 20.93 -8.75
CA PRO A 126 -5.41 20.71 -7.32
C PRO A 126 -5.37 19.22 -6.99
N ILE A 127 -4.63 18.86 -5.94
CA ILE A 127 -4.62 17.50 -5.39
C ILE A 127 -5.55 17.47 -4.17
N PRO A 128 -6.59 16.60 -4.16
CA PRO A 128 -7.47 16.49 -3.02
C PRO A 128 -6.70 16.07 -1.74
N PRO A 129 -6.96 16.67 -0.57
CA PRO A 129 -6.25 16.34 0.67
C PRO A 129 -6.34 14.86 1.08
N GLY A 130 -7.42 14.18 0.69
CA GLY A 130 -7.58 12.74 0.91
C GLY A 130 -6.49 11.89 0.24
N ILE A 131 -5.89 12.36 -0.86
CA ILE A 131 -4.81 11.64 -1.54
C ILE A 131 -3.56 11.61 -0.66
N TRP A 132 -3.19 12.71 -0.02
CA TRP A 132 -1.99 12.75 0.83
C TRP A 132 -2.06 11.81 2.02
N ARG A 133 -3.26 11.65 2.59
CA ARG A 133 -3.51 10.72 3.69
C ARG A 133 -3.46 9.26 3.25
N ALA A 134 -3.83 8.96 2.01
CA ALA A 134 -3.81 7.61 1.45
C ALA A 134 -2.39 7.09 1.17
N TYR A 135 -1.43 8.00 0.95
CA TYR A 135 -0.03 7.64 0.68
C TYR A 135 0.86 8.30 1.73
N PRO A 136 0.91 7.78 2.97
CA PRO A 136 1.75 8.34 4.02
C PRO A 136 3.24 8.20 3.67
N THR A 137 4.04 9.13 4.16
CA THR A 137 5.50 9.04 4.16
C THR A 137 5.96 8.81 5.59
N ALA A 138 7.21 8.35 5.78
CA ALA A 138 7.80 8.37 7.11
C ALA A 138 7.66 9.78 7.71
N GLU A 139 7.16 9.87 8.94
CA GLU A 139 7.32 11.11 9.71
C GLU A 139 8.81 11.31 9.96
N PRO A 140 9.34 12.54 9.90
CA PRO A 140 10.69 12.76 10.41
C PRO A 140 10.70 12.31 11.87
N GLU A 141 11.56 11.35 12.21
CA GLU A 141 11.80 10.98 13.60
C GLU A 141 12.13 12.28 14.35
N GLY A 142 11.26 12.66 15.29
CA GLY A 142 11.43 13.84 16.14
C GLY A 142 12.41 13.57 17.27
#